data_AF-A0A819V9E1-F1
#
_entry.id   AF-A0A819V9E1-F1
#
_cell.length_a   1.000
_cell.length_b   1.000
_cell.length_c   1.000
_cell.angle_alpha   90.00
_cell.angle_beta   90.00
_cell.angle_gamma   90.00
#
_symmetry.space_group_name_H-M   'P 1'
#
loop_
_entity.id
_entity.type
_entity.pdbx_description
1 polymer ?
#
loop_
_entity_poly.entity_id
_entity_poly.type
_entity_poly.pdbx_seq_one_letter_code
_entity_poly.pdbx_strand_id
1 'polypeptide(L)'
;ESSNQCLTVPLELEIWAGPLSDGSQAVVLLNRGDSNNERITVKWSDIGFPVNNSATVRDLWTHQNLGIFTGNYTSPDIVSHGAMMLNIIPTK
;
A
#
# COMPACT_ATOMS: atom_id res chain seq x y z
N GLU A 1 -21.01 -3.76 0.76
CA GLU A 1 -20.21 -3.69 2.00
C GLU A 1 -18.75 -3.85 1.61
N SER A 2 -17.93 -2.82 1.87
CA SER A 2 -16.51 -2.80 1.55
C SER A 2 -15.74 -3.39 2.74
N SER A 3 -15.49 -4.70 2.70
CA SER A 3 -14.66 -5.36 3.71
C SER A 3 -13.20 -4.97 3.50
N ASN A 4 -12.57 -4.42 4.53
CA ASN A 4 -11.11 -4.25 4.54
C ASN A 4 -10.45 -5.65 4.51
N GLN A 5 -9.38 -5.81 3.74
CA GLN A 5 -8.68 -7.09 3.55
C GLN A 5 -7.23 -7.00 4.08
N CYS A 6 -6.82 -8.00 4.85
CA CYS A 6 -5.42 -8.23 5.21
C CYS A 6 -4.75 -9.09 4.13
N LEU A 7 -3.62 -8.64 3.59
CA LEU A 7 -2.87 -9.34 2.53
C LEU A 7 -1.70 -10.15 3.12
N THR A 8 -1.30 -11.24 2.46
CA THR A 8 -0.25 -12.15 2.94
C THR A 8 1.14 -11.53 2.83
N VAL A 9 1.82 -11.39 3.96
CA VAL A 9 3.19 -10.86 4.09
C VAL A 9 3.92 -11.65 5.20
N PRO A 10 5.25 -11.50 5.39
CA PRO A 10 5.96 -12.09 6.54
C PRO A 10 5.21 -11.82 7.86
N LEU A 11 5.32 -12.73 8.85
CA LEU A 11 4.51 -12.71 10.09
C LEU A 11 4.45 -11.35 10.82
N GLU A 12 5.47 -10.52 10.64
CA GLU A 12 5.64 -9.23 11.30
C GLU A 12 5.24 -8.03 10.42
N LEU A 13 4.94 -8.24 9.14
CA LEU A 13 4.49 -7.19 8.25
C LEU A 13 2.99 -7.34 8.07
N GLU A 14 2.29 -6.24 7.77
CA GLU A 14 0.89 -6.27 7.37
C GLU A 14 0.63 -5.27 6.25
N ILE A 15 -0.29 -5.65 5.36
CA ILE A 15 -0.87 -4.73 4.39
C ILE A 15 -2.39 -4.79 4.57
N TRP A 16 -2.97 -3.63 4.84
CA TRP A 16 -4.41 -3.43 4.90
C TRP A 16 -4.84 -2.57 3.73
N ALA A 17 -5.89 -2.99 3.01
CA ALA A 17 -6.45 -2.23 1.91
C ALA A 17 -7.97 -2.10 2.03
N GLY A 18 -8.50 -0.94 1.63
CA GLY A 18 -9.93 -0.65 1.64
C GLY A 18 -10.32 0.34 0.54
N PRO A 19 -11.39 0.07 -0.23
CA PRO A 19 -11.78 0.90 -1.36
C PRO A 19 -12.39 2.22 -0.89
N LEU A 20 -12.07 3.29 -1.60
CA LEU A 20 -12.64 4.62 -1.41
C LEU A 20 -13.78 4.86 -2.41
N SER A 21 -14.63 5.85 -2.11
CA SER A 21 -15.82 6.16 -2.92
C SER A 21 -15.51 6.62 -4.34
N ASP A 22 -14.30 7.09 -4.60
CA ASP A 22 -13.82 7.53 -5.92
C ASP A 22 -13.18 6.40 -6.75
N GLY A 23 -13.18 5.16 -6.23
CA GLY A 23 -12.57 4.00 -6.89
C GLY A 23 -11.06 3.85 -6.66
N SER A 24 -10.45 4.74 -5.87
CA SER A 24 -9.09 4.56 -5.39
C SER A 24 -9.03 3.57 -4.21
N GLN A 25 -7.82 3.18 -3.83
CA GLN A 25 -7.57 2.29 -2.69
C GLN A 25 -6.80 3.02 -1.60
N ALA A 26 -7.33 3.02 -0.38
CA ALA A 26 -6.56 3.36 0.81
C ALA A 26 -5.76 2.13 1.25
N VAL A 27 -4.45 2.28 1.38
CA VAL A 27 -3.54 1.19 1.75
C VAL A 27 -2.71 1.60 2.96
N VAL A 28 -2.64 0.74 3.98
CA VAL A 28 -1.75 0.88 5.13
C VAL A 28 -0.70 -0.22 5.08
N LEU A 29 0.56 0.19 5.14
CA LEU A 29 1.72 -0.68 5.26
C LEU A 29 2.20 -0.60 6.70
N LEU A 30 2.24 -1.73 7.41
CA LEU A 30 2.58 -1.77 8.84
C LEU A 30 3.75 -2.72 9.07
N ASN A 31 4.81 -2.21 9.71
CA ASN A 31 5.90 -3.04 10.23
C ASN A 31 5.66 -3.26 11.73
N ARG A 32 5.22 -4.46 12.10
CA ARG A 32 5.00 -4.89 13.49
C ARG A 32 6.22 -5.59 14.10
N GLY A 33 7.32 -5.72 13.36
CA GLY A 33 8.55 -6.34 13.84
C GLY A 33 9.26 -5.48 14.87
N ASP A 34 10.01 -6.13 15.77
CA ASP A 34 10.61 -5.49 16.94
C ASP A 34 12.00 -4.86 16.68
N SER A 35 12.67 -5.20 15.58
CA SER A 35 14.08 -4.83 15.38
C SER A 35 14.46 -4.33 14.00
N ASN A 36 13.79 -4.80 12.94
CA ASN A 36 14.23 -4.54 11.58
C ASN A 36 13.40 -3.43 10.94
N ASN A 37 14.09 -2.58 10.16
CA ASN A 37 13.40 -1.72 9.19
C ASN A 37 13.12 -2.56 7.96
N GLU A 38 11.90 -2.46 7.44
CA GLU A 38 11.42 -3.36 6.39
C GLU A 38 10.79 -2.58 5.24
N ARG A 39 10.93 -3.13 4.03
CA ARG A 39 10.23 -2.62 2.84
C ARG A 39 9.03 -3.48 2.58
N ILE A 40 7.88 -2.85 2.35
CA ILE A 40 6.62 -3.54 2.12
C ILE A 40 6.19 -3.26 0.68
N THR A 41 5.91 -4.32 -0.06
CA THR A 41 5.44 -4.23 -1.46
C THR A 41 3.95 -4.51 -1.52
N VAL A 42 3.17 -3.54 -1.99
CA VAL A 42 1.77 -3.73 -2.36
C VAL A 42 1.68 -4.01 -3.85
N LYS A 43 1.03 -5.10 -4.24
CA LYS A 43 0.77 -5.43 -5.65
C LYS A 43 -0.64 -5.02 -6.03
N TRP A 44 -0.81 -4.59 -7.28
CA TRP A 44 -2.11 -4.24 -7.85
C TRP A 44 -3.11 -5.40 -7.79
N SER A 45 -2.64 -6.62 -8.02
CA SER A 45 -3.45 -7.84 -7.87
C SER A 45 -4.09 -7.98 -6.49
N ASP A 46 -3.38 -7.53 -5.45
CA ASP A 46 -3.77 -7.77 -4.07
C ASP A 46 -4.81 -6.74 -3.60
N ILE A 47 -4.87 -5.59 -4.27
CA ILE A 47 -5.83 -4.50 -4.01
C ILE A 47 -6.89 -4.38 -5.13
N GLY A 48 -7.09 -5.43 -5.92
CA GLY A 48 -8.18 -5.50 -6.91
C GLY A 48 -7.97 -4.67 -8.18
N PHE A 49 -6.74 -4.23 -8.46
CA PHE A 49 -6.38 -3.56 -9.71
C PHE A 49 -5.80 -4.55 -10.73
N PRO A 50 -5.93 -4.29 -12.05
CA PRO A 50 -5.30 -5.13 -13.06
C PRO A 50 -3.77 -5.13 -12.93
N VAL A 51 -3.14 -6.30 -13.08
CA VAL A 51 -1.70 -6.53 -12.83
C VAL A 51 -0.79 -5.62 -13.67
N ASN A 52 -1.21 -5.23 -14.87
CA ASN A 52 -0.42 -4.39 -15.76
C ASN A 52 -0.87 -2.93 -15.75
N ASN A 53 -1.80 -2.55 -14.88
CA ASN A 53 -2.27 -1.18 -14.83
C ASN A 53 -1.22 -0.27 -14.19
N SER A 54 -1.23 0.99 -14.62
CA SER A 54 -0.49 2.04 -13.93
C SER A 54 -1.40 2.69 -12.88
N ALA A 55 -0.81 3.15 -11.78
CA ALA A 55 -1.52 3.87 -10.73
C ALA A 55 -0.63 4.97 -10.15
N THR A 56 -1.24 6.09 -9.78
CA THR A 56 -0.57 7.13 -9.00
C THR A 56 -0.58 6.73 -7.53
N VAL A 57 0.57 6.90 -6.87
CA VAL A 57 0.73 6.61 -5.45
C VAL A 57 1.03 7.91 -4.71
N ARG A 58 0.27 8.18 -3.65
CA ARG A 58 0.42 9.33 -2.78
C ARG A 58 0.56 8.89 -1.33
N ASP A 59 1.56 9.41 -0.65
CA ASP A 59 1.67 9.32 0.80
C ASP A 59 0.71 10.34 1.45
N LEU A 60 -0.18 9.82 2.28
CA LEU A 60 -1.20 10.62 2.95
C LEU A 60 -0.71 11.31 4.22
N TRP A 61 0.40 10.88 4.83
CA TRP A 61 0.94 11.52 6.03
C TRP A 61 1.93 12.62 5.69
N THR A 62 2.80 12.39 4.70
CA THR A 62 3.74 13.42 4.23
C THR A 62 3.13 14.36 3.18
N HIS A 63 1.89 14.08 2.76
CA HIS A 63 1.17 14.79 1.70
C HIS A 63 1.93 14.80 0.36
N GLN A 64 2.80 13.81 0.13
CA GLN A 64 3.69 13.75 -1.01
C GLN A 64 3.15 12.83 -2.11
N ASN A 65 3.17 13.31 -3.35
CA ASN A 65 2.96 12.46 -4.52
C ASN A 65 4.26 11.69 -4.81
N LEU A 66 4.21 10.36 -4.77
CA LEU A 66 5.38 9.49 -4.92
C LEU A 66 5.66 9.14 -6.38
N GLY A 67 4.66 9.27 -7.26
CA GLY A 67 4.78 9.06 -8.69
C GLY A 67 3.73 8.10 -9.25
N ILE A 68 4.01 7.59 -10.46
CA ILE A 68 3.20 6.59 -11.15
C ILE A 68 3.98 5.27 -11.16
N PHE A 69 3.31 4.19 -10.80
CA PHE A 69 3.89 2.85 -10.73
C PHE A 69 3.03 1.84 -11.47
N THR A 70 3.67 0.84 -12.08
CA THR A 70 3.00 -0.22 -12.85
C THR A 70 3.13 -1.55 -12.11
N GLY A 71 2.00 -2.22 -11.91
CA GLY A 71 1.88 -3.54 -11.24
C GLY A 71 2.09 -3.60 -9.73
N ASN A 72 2.91 -2.73 -9.15
CA ASN A 72 3.16 -2.70 -7.70
C ASN A 72 3.82 -1.39 -7.25
N TYR A 73 3.87 -1.19 -5.94
CA TYR A 73 4.69 -0.18 -5.27
C TYR A 73 5.42 -0.82 -4.09
N THR A 74 6.71 -0.50 -3.94
CA THR A 74 7.53 -0.88 -2.79
C THR A 74 7.87 0.35 -1.97
N SER A 75 7.57 0.32 -0.68
CA SER A 75 7.87 1.43 0.23
C SER A 75 9.37 1.64 0.41
N PRO A 76 9.79 2.85 0.84
CA PRO A 76 11.03 3.01 1.59
C PRO A 76 11.04 2.16 2.86
N ASP A 77 12.16 2.16 3.56
CA ASP A 77 12.30 1.45 4.83
C ASP A 77 11.32 2.00 5.87
N ILE A 78 10.37 1.17 6.29
CA ILE A 78 9.46 1.43 7.40
C ILE A 78 10.15 0.92 8.65
N VAL A 79 10.43 1.82 9.59
CA VAL A 79 11.06 1.46 10.87
C VAL A 79 10.24 0.44 11.65
N SER A 80 10.88 -0.27 12.57
CA SER A 80 10.19 -1.14 13.53
C SER A 80 9.04 -0.37 14.22
N HIS A 81 7.87 -1.01 14.31
CA HIS A 81 6.60 -0.42 14.77
C HIS A 81 6.10 0.79 13.97
N GLY A 82 6.71 1.06 12.82
CA GLY A 82 6.33 2.14 11.91
C GLY A 82 5.18 1.72 11.00
N ALA A 83 4.53 2.73 10.42
CA ALA A 83 3.54 2.53 9.37
C ALA A 83 3.67 3.59 8.27
N MET A 84 3.03 3.33 7.14
CA MET A 84 2.87 4.26 6.04
C MET A 84 1.44 4.16 5.50
N MET A 85 0.81 5.30 5.22
CA MET A 85 -0.53 5.33 4.64
C MET A 85 -0.49 5.91 3.22
N LEU A 86 -1.04 5.15 2.28
CA LEU A 86 -1.05 5.45 0.86
C LEU A 86 -2.48 5.63 0.35
N ASN A 87 -2.64 6.56 -0.58
CA ASN A 87 -3.75 6.55 -1.52
C ASN A 87 -3.24 6.14 -2.90
N ILE A 88 -3.90 5.15 -3.50
CA ILE A 88 -3.50 4.56 -4.78
C ILE A 88 -4.65 4.67 -5.78
N ILE A 89 -4.43 5.44 -6.85
CA ILE A 89 -5.45 5.77 -7.84
C ILE A 89 -5.04 5.17 -9.18
N PRO A 90 -5.84 4.26 -9.77
CA PRO A 90 -5.57 3.73 -11.11
C PRO A 90 -5.50 4.87 -12.13
N THR A 91 -4.45 4.90 -12.94
CA THR A 91 -4.48 5.70 -14.17
C THR A 91 -5.32 4.95 -15.18
N LYS A 92 -6.20 5.64 -15.92
CA LYS A 92 -7.07 5.06 -16.94
C LYS A 92 -6.33 4.16 -17.92
#